data_AF-A0A374JZL9-F1
#
_entry.id   AF-A0A374JZL9-F1
#
_cell.length_a   1.000
_cell.length_b   1.000
_cell.length_c   1.000
_cell.angle_alpha   90.00
_cell.angle_beta   90.00
_cell.angle_gamma   90.00
#
_symmetry.space_group_name_H-M   'P 1'
#
loop_
_entity.id
_entity.type
_entity.pdbx_description
1 polymer ?
#
loop_
_entity_poly.entity_id
_entity_poly.type
_entity_poly.pdbx_seq_one_letter_code
_entity_poly.pdbx_strand_id
1 'polypeptide(L)'
;MGQSKERNSNEKSGFLKKLIIVLAVAIVVVFAVFYVIYYRFSYQADKLAKETARIYAFGDGGEMADMIAPGYVKKFEDSSKVLSVSDIQDIYINKFRAYTDEQVGDIDTIECKVTDIQAVSNIEDVQQQFADNGVKGVSQYRSVEADWIVTGKDGGEVTVHVQECMLKCDDGWYVDYVRMPDEIDSMSTPVDSGDADSEETTEAETTE
;
A
#
# COMPACT_ATOMS: atom_id res chain seq x y z
N MET A 1 14.12 59.42 39.91
CA MET A 1 13.25 58.77 38.91
C MET A 1 13.97 57.79 37.96
N GLY A 2 15.31 57.61 38.01
CA GLY A 2 16.04 56.72 37.08
C GLY A 2 16.03 55.21 37.42
N GLN A 3 15.93 54.84 38.69
CA GLN A 3 16.07 53.43 39.13
C GLN A 3 14.89 52.51 38.74
N SER A 4 13.66 53.02 38.63
CA SER A 4 12.51 52.16 38.26
C SER A 4 12.47 51.86 36.75
N LYS A 5 13.06 52.72 35.92
CA LYS A 5 13.10 52.56 34.45
C LYS A 5 14.12 51.49 34.03
N GLU A 6 15.26 51.40 34.73
CA GLU A 6 16.28 50.36 34.50
C GLU A 6 15.83 48.96 34.97
N ARG A 7 15.17 48.84 36.13
CA ARG A 7 14.62 47.53 36.58
C ARG A 7 13.57 46.98 35.63
N ASN A 8 12.66 47.82 35.16
CA ASN A 8 11.57 47.43 34.26
C ASN A 8 12.09 47.03 32.86
N SER A 9 13.17 47.68 32.40
CA SER A 9 13.88 47.28 31.17
C SER A 9 14.55 45.90 31.30
N ASN A 10 15.23 45.65 32.42
CA ASN A 10 15.93 44.39 32.66
C ASN A 10 14.97 43.20 32.82
N GLU A 11 13.84 43.40 33.51
CA GLU A 11 12.75 42.40 33.62
C GLU A 11 12.12 42.07 32.27
N LYS A 12 11.83 43.09 31.44
CA LYS A 12 11.33 42.87 30.07
C LYS A 12 12.34 42.12 29.19
N SER A 13 13.64 42.42 29.31
CA SER A 13 14.68 41.70 28.56
C SER A 13 14.81 40.23 28.99
N GLY A 14 14.68 39.95 30.30
CA GLY A 14 14.69 38.59 30.85
C GLY A 14 13.46 37.80 30.45
N PHE A 15 12.29 38.43 30.44
CA PHE A 15 11.06 37.83 29.94
C PHE A 15 11.14 37.52 28.43
N LEU A 16 11.64 38.46 27.62
CA LEU A 16 11.78 38.27 26.18
C LEU A 16 12.73 37.11 25.84
N LYS A 17 13.87 37.02 26.55
CA LYS A 17 14.82 35.90 26.38
C LYS A 17 14.19 34.55 26.74
N LYS A 18 13.43 34.49 27.85
CA LYS A 18 12.69 33.27 28.23
C LYS A 18 11.63 32.91 27.19
N LEU A 19 10.90 33.89 26.66
CA LEU A 19 9.90 33.69 25.61
C LEU A 19 10.53 33.11 24.34
N ILE A 20 11.68 33.66 23.90
CA ILE A 20 12.40 33.15 22.73
C ILE A 20 12.85 31.71 22.93
N ILE A 21 13.38 31.36 24.11
CA ILE A 21 13.79 29.99 24.42
C ILE A 21 12.58 29.04 24.39
N VAL A 22 11.46 29.43 25.00
CA VAL A 22 10.23 28.61 25.00
C VAL A 22 9.71 28.41 23.58
N LEU A 23 9.69 29.45 22.75
CA LEU A 23 9.27 29.35 21.35
C LEU A 23 10.23 28.47 20.54
N ALA A 24 11.54 28.60 20.74
CA ALA A 24 12.53 27.76 20.07
C ALA A 24 12.36 26.29 20.43
N VAL A 25 12.14 25.98 21.72
CA VAL A 25 11.86 24.61 22.17
C VAL A 25 10.55 24.10 21.56
N ALA A 26 9.49 24.91 21.55
CA ALA A 26 8.21 24.53 20.96
C ALA A 26 8.36 24.21 19.45
N ILE A 27 9.10 25.02 18.70
CA ILE A 27 9.38 24.78 17.28
C ILE A 27 10.14 23.47 17.08
N VAL A 28 11.21 23.23 17.86
CA VAL A 28 12.00 21.98 17.78
C VAL A 28 11.14 20.76 18.10
N VAL A 29 10.27 20.84 19.10
CA VAL A 29 9.33 19.76 19.46
C VAL A 29 8.36 19.50 18.32
N VAL A 30 7.78 20.55 17.70
CA VAL A 30 6.88 20.40 16.56
C VAL A 30 7.59 19.72 15.39
N PHE A 31 8.81 20.15 15.04
CA PHE A 31 9.59 19.51 13.99
C PHE A 31 9.94 18.05 14.32
N ALA A 32 10.32 17.76 15.56
CA ALA A 32 10.63 16.39 15.98
C ALA A 32 9.39 15.49 15.91
N VAL A 33 8.23 15.96 16.36
CA VAL A 33 6.96 15.22 16.28
C VAL A 33 6.56 15.00 14.83
N PHE A 34 6.62 16.05 14.00
CA PHE A 34 6.30 15.95 12.58
C PHE A 34 7.24 14.99 11.86
N TYR A 35 8.54 15.09 12.13
CA TYR A 35 9.57 14.21 11.58
C TYR A 35 9.32 12.75 11.99
N VAL A 36 9.07 12.48 13.28
CA VAL A 36 8.86 11.10 13.76
C VAL A 36 7.59 10.48 13.17
N ILE A 37 6.49 11.22 13.09
CA ILE A 37 5.22 10.69 12.57
C ILE A 37 5.31 10.48 11.06
N TYR A 38 5.78 11.49 10.33
CA TYR A 38 5.85 11.45 8.87
C TYR A 38 6.90 10.44 8.40
N TYR A 39 8.12 10.50 8.93
CA TYR A 39 9.20 9.61 8.52
C TYR A 39 8.91 8.14 8.85
N ARG A 40 8.25 7.86 9.99
CA ARG A 40 7.88 6.49 10.35
C ARG A 40 6.82 5.93 9.40
N PHE A 41 5.83 6.74 9.00
CA PHE A 41 4.86 6.30 7.99
C PHE A 41 5.56 6.12 6.64
N SER A 42 6.29 7.14 6.16
CA SER A 42 6.95 7.10 4.87
C SER A 42 7.89 5.91 4.73
N TYR A 43 8.64 5.57 5.78
CA TYR A 43 9.51 4.39 5.78
C TYR A 43 8.71 3.08 5.67
N GLN A 44 7.60 2.96 6.39
CA GLN A 44 6.78 1.75 6.34
C GLN A 44 6.03 1.65 5.02
N ALA A 45 5.55 2.76 4.48
CA ALA A 45 4.91 2.82 3.18
C ALA A 45 5.89 2.48 2.04
N ASP A 46 7.10 3.02 2.07
CA ASP A 46 8.16 2.66 1.12
C ASP A 46 8.50 1.17 1.18
N LYS A 47 8.59 0.61 2.41
CA LYS A 47 8.82 -0.82 2.59
C LYS A 47 7.66 -1.65 2.02
N LEU A 48 6.42 -1.35 2.39
CA LEU A 48 5.24 -2.08 1.91
C LEU A 48 5.11 -1.96 0.39
N ALA A 49 5.24 -0.77 -0.20
CA ALA A 49 5.11 -0.58 -1.65
C ALA A 49 6.15 -1.38 -2.44
N LYS A 50 7.39 -1.48 -1.93
CA LYS A 50 8.44 -2.31 -2.54
C LYS A 50 8.14 -3.80 -2.40
N GLU A 51 7.60 -4.21 -1.26
CA GLU A 51 7.18 -5.59 -1.02
C GLU A 51 5.99 -5.98 -1.92
N THR A 52 5.01 -5.11 -2.07
CA THR A 52 3.90 -5.22 -3.02
C THR A 52 4.40 -5.39 -4.45
N ALA A 53 5.25 -4.49 -4.93
CA ALA A 53 5.82 -4.59 -6.28
C ALA A 53 6.54 -5.93 -6.49
N ARG A 54 7.35 -6.36 -5.50
CA ARG A 54 8.04 -7.66 -5.54
C ARG A 54 7.05 -8.82 -5.66
N ILE A 55 5.95 -8.81 -4.90
CA ILE A 55 4.94 -9.87 -4.91
C ILE A 55 4.24 -9.91 -6.26
N TYR A 56 3.87 -8.76 -6.83
CA TYR A 56 3.29 -8.72 -8.17
C TYR A 56 4.24 -9.27 -9.25
N ALA A 57 5.54 -8.99 -9.17
CA ALA A 57 6.50 -9.55 -10.11
C ALA A 57 6.80 -11.05 -9.88
N PHE A 58 6.96 -11.48 -8.62
CA PHE A 58 7.58 -12.78 -8.31
C PHE A 58 6.91 -13.62 -7.22
N GLY A 59 5.91 -13.08 -6.51
CA GLY A 59 5.18 -13.78 -5.46
C GLY A 59 3.87 -14.40 -5.94
N ASP A 60 2.94 -14.58 -5.02
CA ASP A 60 1.61 -15.12 -5.28
C ASP A 60 0.53 -14.37 -4.48
N GLY A 61 -0.73 -14.73 -4.72
CA GLY A 61 -1.88 -14.17 -4.04
C GLY A 61 -1.89 -14.43 -2.53
N GLY A 62 -1.19 -15.48 -2.06
CA GLY A 62 -1.05 -15.79 -0.65
C GLY A 62 -0.12 -14.80 0.05
N GLU A 63 1.06 -14.54 -0.53
CA GLU A 63 1.96 -13.48 -0.06
C GLU A 63 1.25 -12.10 -0.07
N MET A 64 0.42 -11.83 -1.07
CA MET A 64 -0.38 -10.60 -1.13
C MET A 64 -1.47 -10.56 -0.04
N ALA A 65 -2.15 -11.69 0.21
CA ALA A 65 -3.17 -11.80 1.26
C ALA A 65 -2.58 -11.62 2.66
N ASP A 66 -1.34 -12.05 2.89
CA ASP A 66 -0.61 -11.82 4.15
C ASP A 66 -0.31 -10.33 4.41
N MET A 67 -0.28 -9.50 3.36
CA MET A 67 -0.16 -8.05 3.48
C MET A 67 -1.49 -7.35 3.75
N ILE A 68 -2.62 -8.05 3.63
CA ILE A 68 -3.95 -7.50 3.92
C ILE A 68 -4.28 -7.73 5.40
N ALA A 69 -4.98 -6.78 6.03
CA ALA A 69 -5.33 -6.90 7.43
C ALA A 69 -6.13 -8.20 7.69
N PRO A 70 -5.75 -9.04 8.68
CA PRO A 70 -6.38 -10.34 8.92
C PRO A 70 -7.89 -10.25 9.16
N GLY A 71 -8.36 -9.12 9.69
CA GLY A 71 -9.78 -8.83 9.87
C GLY A 71 -10.57 -8.79 8.57
N TYR A 72 -10.00 -8.19 7.51
CA TYR A 72 -10.60 -8.18 6.18
C TYR A 72 -10.65 -9.57 5.59
N VAL A 73 -9.51 -10.27 5.61
CA VAL A 73 -9.40 -11.63 5.08
C VAL A 73 -10.45 -12.54 5.71
N LYS A 74 -10.48 -12.58 7.04
CA LYS A 74 -11.45 -13.38 7.78
C LYS A 74 -12.89 -13.01 7.44
N LYS A 75 -13.23 -11.72 7.47
CA LYS A 75 -14.62 -11.30 7.20
C LYS A 75 -15.05 -11.66 5.78
N PHE A 76 -14.15 -11.46 4.81
CA PHE A 76 -14.41 -11.80 3.43
C PHE A 76 -14.64 -13.31 3.30
N GLU A 77 -13.73 -14.13 3.81
CA GLU A 77 -13.80 -15.60 3.71
C GLU A 77 -14.96 -16.22 4.48
N ASP A 78 -15.36 -15.64 5.62
CA ASP A 78 -16.56 -16.06 6.35
C ASP A 78 -17.85 -15.82 5.53
N SER A 79 -17.82 -14.89 4.57
CA SER A 79 -18.99 -14.49 3.75
C SER A 79 -18.95 -15.00 2.31
N SER A 80 -17.75 -15.19 1.75
CA SER A 80 -17.51 -15.69 0.40
C SER A 80 -17.65 -17.21 0.38
N LYS A 81 -18.20 -17.74 -0.72
CA LYS A 81 -18.30 -19.19 -0.97
C LYS A 81 -17.58 -19.62 -2.23
N VAL A 82 -16.89 -18.70 -2.91
CA VAL A 82 -16.42 -18.91 -4.28
C VAL A 82 -14.90 -18.81 -4.35
N LEU A 83 -14.34 -17.68 -3.93
CA LEU A 83 -12.91 -17.44 -3.94
C LEU A 83 -12.44 -16.99 -2.55
N SER A 84 -11.23 -17.40 -2.18
CA SER A 84 -10.49 -16.83 -1.06
C SER A 84 -9.92 -15.46 -1.42
N VAL A 85 -9.38 -14.73 -0.43
CA VAL A 85 -8.68 -13.46 -0.74
C VAL A 85 -7.42 -13.74 -1.57
N SER A 86 -6.71 -14.84 -1.28
CA SER A 86 -5.54 -15.26 -2.05
C SER A 86 -5.88 -15.43 -3.54
N ASP A 87 -6.94 -16.18 -3.86
CA ASP A 87 -7.33 -16.43 -5.26
C ASP A 87 -7.67 -15.13 -5.99
N ILE A 88 -8.27 -14.16 -5.28
CA ILE A 88 -8.59 -12.84 -5.84
C ILE A 88 -7.31 -12.05 -6.12
N GLN A 89 -6.33 -12.10 -5.22
CA GLN A 89 -5.05 -11.43 -5.44
C GLN A 89 -4.26 -12.06 -6.58
N ASP A 90 -4.29 -13.38 -6.73
CA ASP A 90 -3.70 -14.08 -7.88
C ASP A 90 -4.26 -13.57 -9.21
N ILE A 91 -5.57 -13.29 -9.28
CA ILE A 91 -6.18 -12.70 -10.47
C ILE A 91 -5.53 -11.35 -10.81
N TYR A 92 -5.36 -10.45 -9.84
CA TYR A 92 -4.75 -9.15 -10.08
C TYR A 92 -3.26 -9.25 -10.43
N ILE A 93 -2.53 -10.14 -9.77
CA ILE A 93 -1.12 -10.42 -10.07
C ILE A 93 -0.98 -10.95 -11.49
N ASN A 94 -1.84 -11.88 -11.91
CA ASN A 94 -1.80 -12.46 -13.25
C ASN A 94 -2.15 -11.46 -14.34
N LYS A 95 -3.10 -10.53 -14.10
CA LYS A 95 -3.37 -9.43 -15.04
C LYS A 95 -2.14 -8.52 -15.21
N PHE A 96 -1.48 -8.16 -14.11
CA PHE A 96 -0.25 -7.37 -14.16
C PHE A 96 0.85 -8.10 -14.94
N ARG A 97 1.06 -9.39 -14.66
CA ARG A 97 2.07 -10.20 -15.34
C ARG A 97 1.79 -10.38 -16.83
N ALA A 98 0.53 -10.61 -17.20
CA ALA A 98 0.12 -10.69 -18.60
C ALA A 98 0.40 -9.36 -19.33
N TYR A 99 0.03 -8.24 -18.73
CA TYR A 99 0.38 -6.93 -19.27
C TYR A 99 1.89 -6.75 -19.43
N THR A 100 2.70 -7.03 -18.40
CA THR A 100 4.15 -6.85 -18.49
C THR A 100 4.80 -7.79 -19.49
N ASP A 101 4.30 -9.02 -19.63
CA ASP A 101 4.79 -9.97 -20.63
C ASP A 101 4.58 -9.45 -22.06
N GLU A 102 3.42 -8.85 -22.35
CA GLU A 102 3.16 -8.20 -23.64
C GLU A 102 4.10 -7.01 -23.92
N GLN A 103 4.58 -6.32 -22.88
CA GLN A 103 5.43 -5.13 -23.03
C GLN A 103 6.93 -5.45 -23.06
N VAL A 104 7.41 -6.33 -22.16
CA VAL A 104 8.83 -6.56 -21.92
C VAL A 104 9.21 -8.05 -21.88
N GLY A 105 8.26 -8.96 -22.07
CA GLY A 105 8.44 -10.40 -21.90
C GLY A 105 8.64 -10.82 -20.44
N ASP A 106 9.31 -11.94 -20.24
CA ASP A 106 9.69 -12.45 -18.93
C ASP A 106 10.34 -11.37 -18.05
N ILE A 107 9.74 -11.10 -16.89
CA ILE A 107 10.27 -10.15 -15.91
C ILE A 107 11.62 -10.65 -15.37
N ASP A 108 12.63 -9.77 -15.39
CA ASP A 108 13.93 -9.98 -14.71
C ASP A 108 13.97 -9.24 -13.37
N THR A 109 13.60 -7.95 -13.37
CA THR A 109 13.59 -7.13 -12.16
C THR A 109 12.40 -6.18 -12.11
N ILE A 110 12.01 -5.80 -10.90
CA ILE A 110 11.07 -4.71 -10.64
C ILE A 110 11.68 -3.73 -9.63
N GLU A 111 11.70 -2.44 -9.97
CA GLU A 111 12.04 -1.35 -9.06
C GLU A 111 10.78 -0.56 -8.71
N CYS A 112 10.52 -0.34 -7.42
CA CYS A 112 9.42 0.50 -6.96
C CYS A 112 9.94 1.85 -6.47
N LYS A 113 9.44 2.94 -7.06
CA LYS A 113 9.73 4.32 -6.67
C LYS A 113 8.45 4.97 -6.14
N VAL A 114 8.37 5.16 -4.83
CA VAL A 114 7.29 5.97 -4.24
C VAL A 114 7.46 7.42 -4.66
N THR A 115 6.45 7.98 -5.32
CA THR A 115 6.46 9.33 -5.88
C THR A 115 5.69 10.32 -4.99
N ASP A 116 4.64 9.86 -4.31
CA ASP A 116 3.88 10.70 -3.38
C ASP A 116 3.22 9.87 -2.25
N ILE A 117 2.99 10.51 -1.10
CA ILE A 117 2.26 9.92 0.03
C ILE A 117 1.28 10.96 0.56
N GLN A 118 -0.01 10.66 0.45
CA GLN A 118 -1.09 11.56 0.81
C GLN A 118 -1.92 11.06 1.98
N ALA A 119 -2.27 11.99 2.88
CA ALA A 119 -3.24 11.72 3.93
C ALA A 119 -4.66 11.70 3.39
N VAL A 120 -5.36 10.57 3.58
CA VAL A 120 -6.80 10.52 3.38
C VAL A 120 -7.44 11.31 4.53
N SER A 121 -8.27 12.29 4.17
CA SER A 121 -8.51 13.53 4.91
C SER A 121 -9.18 13.38 6.28
N ASN A 122 -9.88 12.28 6.56
CA ASN A 122 -10.39 12.03 7.91
C ASN A 122 -10.46 10.54 8.26
N ILE A 123 -9.49 10.06 9.04
CA ILE A 123 -9.45 8.67 9.51
C ILE A 123 -10.63 8.33 10.42
N GLU A 124 -11.13 9.30 11.20
CA GLU A 124 -12.23 9.10 12.13
C GLU A 124 -13.53 8.75 11.40
N ASP A 125 -13.74 9.31 10.19
CA ASP A 125 -14.94 9.05 9.39
C ASP A 125 -14.96 7.63 8.79
N VAL A 126 -13.79 7.06 8.55
CA VAL A 126 -13.64 5.73 7.90
C VAL A 126 -13.31 4.61 8.89
N GLN A 127 -12.87 4.94 10.12
CA GLN A 127 -12.57 3.97 11.17
C GLN A 127 -13.72 3.00 11.44
N GLN A 128 -14.96 3.52 11.49
CA GLN A 128 -16.12 2.66 11.71
C GLN A 128 -16.33 1.69 10.54
N GLN A 129 -16.08 2.11 9.29
CA GLN A 129 -16.21 1.24 8.12
C GLN A 129 -15.17 0.12 8.15
N PHE A 130 -13.92 0.43 8.51
CA PHE A 130 -12.89 -0.59 8.73
C PHE A 130 -13.27 -1.56 9.85
N ALA A 131 -13.78 -1.04 10.99
CA ALA A 131 -14.21 -1.84 12.12
C ALA A 131 -15.38 -2.76 11.78
N ASP A 132 -16.37 -2.25 11.05
CA ASP A 132 -17.48 -3.04 10.51
C ASP A 132 -16.95 -4.15 9.62
N ASN A 133 -15.85 -3.90 8.90
CA ASN A 133 -15.15 -4.86 8.07
C ASN A 133 -14.12 -5.77 8.79
N GLY A 134 -14.15 -5.78 10.13
CA GLY A 134 -13.32 -6.67 10.95
C GLY A 134 -11.92 -6.12 11.27
N VAL A 135 -11.57 -4.96 10.74
CA VAL A 135 -10.26 -4.32 10.93
C VAL A 135 -10.33 -3.32 12.07
N LYS A 136 -9.56 -3.54 13.13
CA LYS A 136 -9.59 -2.72 14.35
C LYS A 136 -8.32 -1.88 14.49
N GLY A 137 -8.42 -0.80 15.26
CA GLY A 137 -7.25 0.01 15.64
C GLY A 137 -6.64 0.83 14.49
N VAL A 138 -7.40 1.11 13.44
CA VAL A 138 -6.90 1.91 12.32
C VAL A 138 -6.59 3.33 12.80
N SER A 139 -5.31 3.68 12.87
CA SER A 139 -4.82 4.97 13.34
C SER A 139 -4.34 5.88 12.22
N GLN A 140 -3.97 5.31 11.07
CA GLN A 140 -3.58 6.05 9.87
C GLN A 140 -4.08 5.32 8.63
N TYR A 141 -4.47 6.09 7.62
CA TYR A 141 -4.80 5.62 6.29
C TYR A 141 -4.25 6.61 5.27
N ARG A 142 -3.45 6.15 4.32
CA ARG A 142 -2.78 6.98 3.32
C ARG A 142 -2.86 6.33 1.94
N SER A 143 -2.89 7.20 0.93
CA SER A 143 -2.61 6.81 -0.45
C SER A 143 -1.12 6.97 -0.71
N VAL A 144 -0.54 6.03 -1.43
CA VAL A 144 0.86 6.00 -1.86
C VAL A 144 0.86 5.87 -3.37
N GLU A 145 1.35 6.89 -4.05
CA GLU A 145 1.57 6.83 -5.50
C GLU A 145 2.97 6.26 -5.73
N ALA A 146 3.09 5.29 -6.64
CA ALA A 146 4.37 4.66 -6.95
C ALA A 146 4.50 4.32 -8.42
N ASP A 147 5.74 4.40 -8.90
CA ASP A 147 6.14 3.94 -10.22
C ASP A 147 6.82 2.58 -10.07
N TRP A 148 6.22 1.56 -10.68
CA TRP A 148 6.80 0.22 -10.78
C TRP A 148 7.50 0.09 -12.13
N ILE A 149 8.82 0.08 -12.10
CA ILE A 149 9.67 -0.01 -13.29
C ILE A 149 10.05 -1.47 -13.46
N VAL A 150 9.47 -2.10 -14.46
CA VAL A 150 9.65 -3.52 -14.76
C VAL A 150 10.64 -3.65 -15.92
N THR A 151 11.72 -4.40 -15.69
CA THR A 151 12.71 -4.72 -16.71
C THR A 151 12.59 -6.19 -17.08
N GLY A 152 12.42 -6.47 -18.36
CA GLY A 152 12.41 -7.83 -18.89
C GLY A 152 13.81 -8.39 -19.11
N LYS A 153 13.94 -9.72 -19.22
CA LYS A 153 15.24 -10.41 -19.39
C LYS A 153 16.01 -9.98 -20.64
N ASP A 154 15.30 -9.52 -21.66
CA ASP A 154 15.90 -9.00 -22.91
C ASP A 154 16.28 -7.52 -22.83
N GLY A 155 16.09 -6.88 -21.66
CA GLY A 155 16.46 -5.49 -21.39
C GLY A 155 15.40 -4.45 -21.76
N GLY A 156 14.20 -4.88 -22.19
CA GLY A 156 13.05 -3.98 -22.34
C GLY A 156 12.57 -3.45 -20.98
N GLU A 157 11.99 -2.25 -20.97
CA GLU A 157 11.51 -1.61 -19.74
C GLU A 157 10.12 -1.01 -19.93
N VAL A 158 9.24 -1.21 -18.94
CA VAL A 158 7.94 -0.55 -18.85
C VAL A 158 7.76 0.03 -17.45
N THR A 159 7.17 1.21 -17.35
CA THR A 159 6.80 1.83 -16.07
C THR A 159 5.29 1.76 -15.90
N VAL A 160 4.84 1.15 -14.79
CA VAL A 160 3.43 1.06 -14.40
C VAL A 160 3.20 1.99 -13.22
N HIS A 161 2.31 2.96 -13.39
CA HIS A 161 1.93 3.89 -12.34
C HIS A 161 0.81 3.29 -11.48
N VAL A 162 1.05 3.08 -10.20
CA VAL A 162 0.09 2.46 -9.28
C VAL A 162 -0.24 3.38 -8.11
N GLN A 163 -1.45 3.23 -7.60
CA GLN A 163 -1.87 3.83 -6.33
C GLN A 163 -2.10 2.71 -5.30
N GLU A 164 -1.39 2.74 -4.19
CA GLU A 164 -1.54 1.80 -3.07
C GLU A 164 -2.17 2.52 -1.87
N CYS A 165 -3.26 1.98 -1.34
CA CYS A 165 -3.81 2.44 -0.08
C CYS A 165 -3.28 1.58 1.07
N MET A 166 -2.77 2.24 2.11
CA MET A 166 -2.13 1.56 3.24
C MET A 166 -2.71 2.01 4.57
N LEU A 167 -2.83 1.07 5.49
CA LEU A 167 -3.40 1.29 6.82
C LEU A 167 -2.42 0.92 7.93
N LYS A 168 -2.44 1.71 9.00
CA LYS A 168 -1.78 1.39 10.27
C LYS A 168 -2.81 0.95 11.29
N CYS A 169 -2.84 -0.34 11.62
CA CYS A 169 -3.63 -0.93 12.71
C CYS A 169 -2.86 -1.03 14.02
N ASP A 170 -3.49 -1.51 15.10
CA ASP A 170 -2.80 -1.75 16.38
C ASP A 170 -1.70 -2.82 16.26
N ASP A 171 -1.95 -3.84 15.46
CA ASP A 171 -1.15 -5.07 15.29
C ASP A 171 -0.15 -5.00 14.13
N GLY A 172 -0.36 -4.12 13.14
CA GLY A 172 0.48 -4.16 11.93
C GLY A 172 0.35 -2.95 11.01
N TRP A 173 1.04 -3.04 9.89
CA TRP A 173 0.91 -2.20 8.71
C TRP A 173 0.42 -3.09 7.59
N TYR A 174 -0.62 -2.67 6.88
CA TYR A 174 -1.26 -3.50 5.87
C TYR A 174 -1.59 -2.70 4.61
N VAL A 175 -1.68 -3.41 3.50
CA VAL A 175 -2.24 -2.91 2.24
C VAL A 175 -3.76 -3.08 2.29
N ASP A 176 -4.49 -2.02 1.93
CA ASP A 176 -5.95 -2.04 1.77
C ASP A 176 -6.31 -2.50 0.37
N TYR A 177 -5.72 -1.84 -0.65
CA TYR A 177 -5.81 -2.24 -2.04
C TYR A 177 -4.67 -1.63 -2.86
N VAL A 178 -4.39 -2.27 -4.00
CA VAL A 178 -3.55 -1.75 -5.07
C VAL A 178 -4.46 -1.40 -6.24
N ARG A 179 -4.48 -0.15 -6.65
CA ARG A 179 -5.19 0.30 -7.84
C ARG A 179 -4.22 0.31 -9.00
N MET A 180 -4.47 -0.61 -9.92
CA MET A 180 -3.77 -0.68 -11.21
C MET A 180 -4.32 0.34 -12.21
N PRO A 181 -3.53 0.71 -13.23
CA PRO A 181 -4.04 1.40 -14.41
C PRO A 181 -5.20 0.65 -15.05
N ASP A 182 -6.15 1.40 -15.63
CA ASP A 182 -7.35 0.84 -16.27
C ASP A 182 -7.00 -0.18 -17.37
N GLU A 183 -5.89 0.00 -18.08
CA GLU A 183 -5.41 -0.92 -19.12
C GLU A 183 -5.05 -2.31 -18.58
N ILE A 184 -4.64 -2.42 -17.31
CA ILE A 184 -4.38 -3.69 -16.62
C ILE A 184 -5.66 -4.19 -15.96
N ASP A 185 -6.39 -3.33 -15.25
CA ASP A 185 -7.57 -3.76 -14.49
C ASP A 185 -8.70 -4.26 -15.41
N SER A 186 -8.83 -3.67 -16.61
CA SER A 186 -9.80 -4.08 -17.62
C SER A 186 -9.42 -5.36 -18.38
N MET A 187 -8.21 -5.90 -18.18
CA MET A 187 -7.84 -7.17 -18.79
C MET A 187 -8.77 -8.28 -18.30
N SER A 188 -9.12 -9.19 -19.23
CA SER A 188 -9.85 -10.41 -18.85
C SER A 188 -8.97 -11.23 -17.91
N THR A 189 -9.58 -11.86 -16.91
CA THR A 189 -8.86 -12.78 -16.03
C THR A 189 -8.27 -13.89 -16.89
N PRO A 190 -6.94 -14.11 -16.90
CA PRO A 190 -6.36 -15.24 -17.58
C PRO A 190 -7.03 -16.49 -17.03
N VAL A 191 -7.84 -17.17 -17.85
CA VAL A 191 -8.40 -18.45 -17.47
C VAL A 191 -7.24 -19.41 -17.60
N ASP A 192 -6.78 -19.98 -16.48
CA ASP A 192 -5.94 -21.17 -16.53
C ASP A 192 -6.79 -22.26 -17.20
N SER A 193 -6.68 -22.36 -18.53
CA SER A 193 -7.20 -23.49 -19.27
C SER A 193 -6.28 -24.66 -18.95
N GLY A 194 -6.36 -25.15 -17.71
CA GLY A 194 -5.71 -26.38 -17.32
C GLY A 194 -6.07 -27.41 -18.38
N ASP A 195 -5.03 -27.95 -19.03
CA ASP A 195 -5.16 -28.99 -20.04
C ASP A 195 -5.96 -30.15 -19.45
N ALA A 196 -7.28 -30.10 -19.64
CA ALA A 196 -8.12 -31.26 -19.55
C ALA A 196 -7.83 -32.05 -20.82
N ASP A 197 -6.78 -32.87 -20.77
CA ASP A 197 -6.70 -34.11 -21.54
C ASP A 197 -7.93 -34.95 -21.14
N SER A 198 -9.10 -34.60 -21.70
CA SER A 198 -10.23 -35.50 -21.76
C SER A 198 -9.96 -36.43 -22.93
N GLU A 199 -9.45 -37.61 -22.60
CA GLU A 199 -9.32 -38.75 -23.48
C GLU A 199 -10.54 -38.86 -24.41
N GLU A 200 -10.28 -38.83 -25.72
CA GLU A 200 -11.26 -39.11 -26.76
C GLU A 200 -11.70 -40.57 -26.63
N THR A 201 -12.73 -40.85 -25.84
CA THR A 201 -13.37 -42.17 -25.84
C THR A 201 -14.14 -42.34 -27.14
N THR A 202 -13.53 -43.09 -28.05
CA THR A 202 -14.14 -43.62 -29.26
C THR A 202 -15.24 -44.60 -28.87
N GLU A 203 -16.51 -44.18 -28.94
CA GLU A 203 -17.62 -45.12 -28.94
C GLU A 203 -17.73 -45.75 -30.32
N ALA A 204 -17.38 -47.04 -30.39
CA ALA A 204 -17.57 -47.87 -31.55
C ALA A 204 -19.08 -48.05 -31.84
N GLU A 205 -19.48 -47.82 -33.08
CA GLU A 205 -20.72 -48.34 -33.66
C GLU A 205 -20.82 -49.85 -33.40
N THR A 206 -21.86 -50.28 -32.68
CA THR A 206 -22.38 -51.65 -32.80
C THR A 206 -23.72 -51.61 -33.49
N THR A 207 -23.70 -52.02 -34.75
CA THR A 207 -24.85 -52.45 -35.54
C THR A 207 -25.18 -53.89 -35.18
N GLU A 208 -26.41 -54.15 -34.69
CA GLU A 208 -27.26 -55.32 -35.02
C GLU A 208 -28.68 -55.13 -34.47
#